data_AF-A0A9Q0CV05-F1
#
_entry.id   AF-A0A9Q0CV05-F1
#
_cell.length_a   1.000
_cell.length_b   1.000
_cell.length_c   1.000
_cell.angle_alpha   90.00
_cell.angle_beta   90.00
_cell.angle_gamma   90.00
#
_symmetry.space_group_name_H-M   'P 1'
#
loop_
_entity.id
_entity.type
_entity.pdbx_description
1 polymer ?
#
loop_
_entity_poly.entity_id
_entity_poly.type
_entity_poly.pdbx_seq_one_letter_code
_entity_poly.pdbx_strand_id
1 'polypeptide(L)'
;MGREWELSFRLGMRPWIAVAYSAPVAAATAVFLIYPIGQGSFSDGMPLGISGTFNFMIVFQAEHNILMHPFHMLGVAGVFGGSLFSAMHGSLVTSSLIRETTENESANEGYRFGQEEETYNIVAAHGIWFTALGISTMAFNLNGFNFNQSVVDSQGRVINTWADIINRANLGMEVMHERNAHNFPLDLAAAEVPSIEG
;
A
#
# COMPACT_ATOMS: atom_id res chain seq x y z
N MET A 1 -9.37 -23.93 -10.91
CA MET A 1 -10.33 -24.13 -9.80
C MET A 1 -10.48 -25.59 -9.37
N GLY A 2 -11.30 -26.45 -10.02
CA GLY A 2 -11.56 -27.83 -9.51
C GLY A 2 -10.30 -28.68 -9.33
N ARG A 3 -9.40 -28.64 -10.32
CA ARG A 3 -8.10 -29.33 -10.27
C ARG A 3 -7.17 -28.82 -9.16
N GLU A 4 -7.21 -27.52 -8.82
CA GLU A 4 -6.38 -26.94 -7.75
C GLU A 4 -6.83 -27.47 -6.38
N TRP A 5 -8.14 -27.52 -6.17
CA TRP A 5 -8.72 -28.13 -4.97
C TRP A 5 -8.35 -29.62 -4.88
N GLU A 6 -8.55 -30.38 -5.95
CA GLU A 6 -8.28 -31.82 -5.97
C GLU A 6 -6.81 -32.13 -5.65
N LEU A 7 -5.88 -31.37 -6.23
CA LEU A 7 -4.45 -31.52 -5.94
C LEU A 7 -4.14 -31.18 -4.48
N SER A 8 -4.70 -30.08 -3.95
CA SER A 8 -4.50 -29.70 -2.55
C SER A 8 -4.99 -30.79 -1.59
N PHE A 9 -6.13 -31.42 -1.90
CA PHE A 9 -6.69 -32.50 -1.11
C PHE A 9 -5.80 -33.75 -1.14
N ARG A 10 -5.34 -34.16 -2.34
CA ARG A 10 -4.44 -35.31 -2.52
C ARG A 10 -3.10 -35.15 -1.79
N LEU A 11 -2.62 -33.91 -1.65
CA LEU A 11 -1.37 -33.59 -0.95
C LEU A 11 -1.57 -33.26 0.55
N GLY A 12 -2.80 -33.31 1.08
CA GLY A 12 -3.09 -32.93 2.47
C GLY A 12 -2.85 -31.45 2.77
N MET A 13 -2.84 -30.58 1.75
CA MET A 13 -2.65 -29.13 1.88
C MET A 13 -3.96 -28.43 2.27
N ARG A 14 -3.85 -27.20 2.78
CA ARG A 14 -5.00 -26.31 3.02
C ARG A 14 -5.67 -25.94 1.67
N PRO A 15 -7.01 -26.03 1.52
CA PRO A 15 -7.68 -26.04 0.21
C PRO A 15 -8.05 -24.65 -0.37
N TRP A 16 -7.37 -23.57 0.03
CA TRP A 16 -7.81 -22.19 -0.28
C TRP A 16 -7.23 -21.55 -1.54
N ILE A 17 -6.32 -22.24 -2.25
CA ILE A 17 -5.78 -21.74 -3.53
C ILE A 17 -6.90 -21.56 -4.56
N ALA A 18 -7.81 -22.53 -4.66
CA ALA A 18 -8.95 -22.48 -5.57
C ALA A 18 -9.91 -21.32 -5.24
N VAL A 19 -9.99 -20.89 -3.97
CA VAL A 19 -10.80 -19.75 -3.53
C VAL A 19 -10.17 -18.43 -3.97
N ALA A 20 -8.85 -18.29 -3.90
CA ALA A 20 -8.19 -17.12 -4.49
C ALA A 20 -8.39 -17.05 -6.01
N TYR A 21 -8.27 -18.21 -6.69
CA TYR A 21 -8.44 -18.31 -8.14
C TYR A 21 -9.88 -18.08 -8.61
N SER A 22 -10.89 -18.12 -7.74
CA SER A 22 -12.27 -17.84 -8.16
C SER A 22 -12.48 -16.39 -8.58
N ALA A 23 -11.67 -15.45 -8.10
CA ALA A 23 -11.76 -14.03 -8.49
C ALA A 23 -11.54 -13.79 -10.00
N PRO A 24 -10.43 -14.23 -10.63
CA PRO A 24 -10.26 -14.10 -12.08
C PRO A 24 -11.26 -14.95 -12.88
N VAL A 25 -11.70 -16.11 -12.36
CA VAL A 25 -12.75 -16.92 -13.01
C VAL A 25 -14.08 -16.16 -13.05
N ALA A 26 -14.46 -15.50 -11.95
CA ALA A 26 -15.67 -14.68 -11.90
C ALA A 26 -15.58 -13.48 -12.85
N ALA A 27 -14.43 -12.79 -12.89
CA ALA A 27 -14.21 -11.67 -13.82
C ALA A 27 -14.34 -12.10 -15.29
N ALA A 28 -13.72 -13.23 -15.67
CA ALA A 28 -13.83 -13.77 -17.02
C ALA A 28 -15.28 -14.18 -17.36
N THR A 29 -15.97 -14.81 -16.41
CA THR A 29 -17.39 -15.20 -16.57
C THR A 29 -18.28 -13.97 -16.76
N ALA A 30 -18.00 -12.86 -16.05
CA ALA A 30 -18.75 -11.62 -16.18
C ALA A 30 -18.68 -11.04 -17.60
N VAL A 31 -17.48 -10.91 -18.17
CA VAL A 31 -17.26 -10.24 -19.47
C VAL A 31 -17.54 -11.11 -20.70
N PHE A 32 -17.46 -12.44 -20.58
CA PHE A 32 -17.68 -13.36 -21.69
C PHE A 32 -19.04 -14.05 -21.70
N LEU A 33 -19.76 -14.07 -20.57
CA LEU A 33 -21.04 -14.77 -20.47
C LEU A 33 -22.15 -13.90 -19.91
N ILE A 34 -21.97 -13.34 -18.71
CA ILE A 34 -23.06 -12.63 -18.02
C ILE A 34 -23.44 -11.34 -18.74
N TYR A 35 -22.46 -10.53 -19.14
CA TYR A 35 -22.73 -9.29 -19.85
C TYR A 35 -23.41 -9.50 -21.21
N PRO A 36 -22.93 -10.42 -22.09
CA PRO A 36 -23.67 -10.81 -23.30
C PRO A 36 -25.12 -11.23 -23.09
N ILE A 37 -25.39 -12.04 -22.05
CA ILE A 37 -26.75 -12.45 -21.72
C ILE A 37 -27.59 -11.24 -21.31
N GLY A 38 -27.03 -10.33 -20.52
CA GLY A 38 -27.70 -9.09 -20.11
C GLY A 38 -28.01 -8.15 -21.26
N GLN A 39 -27.14 -8.06 -22.27
CA GLN A 39 -27.36 -7.27 -23.49
C GLN A 39 -28.21 -8.00 -24.54
N GLY A 40 -28.39 -9.31 -24.42
CA GLY A 40 -29.14 -10.14 -25.36
C GLY A 40 -28.35 -10.55 -26.61
N SER A 41 -27.04 -10.32 -26.64
CA SER A 41 -26.17 -10.69 -27.77
C SER A 41 -24.73 -10.98 -27.34
N PHE A 42 -24.12 -12.00 -27.95
CA PHE A 42 -22.68 -12.27 -27.82
C PHE A 42 -21.80 -11.31 -28.63
N SER A 43 -22.37 -10.50 -29.53
CA SER A 43 -21.63 -9.43 -30.21
C SER A 43 -21.06 -8.39 -29.24
N ASP A 44 -21.70 -8.24 -28.08
CA ASP A 44 -21.37 -7.21 -27.09
C ASP A 44 -20.43 -7.77 -26.00
N GLY A 45 -20.08 -9.06 -26.08
CA GLY A 45 -19.06 -9.66 -25.25
C GLY A 45 -17.67 -9.09 -25.54
N MET A 46 -16.77 -9.18 -24.56
CA MET A 46 -15.40 -8.71 -24.75
C MET A 46 -14.71 -9.48 -25.90
N PRO A 47 -14.14 -8.80 -26.92
CA PRO A 47 -13.43 -9.49 -27.99
C PRO A 47 -12.10 -10.10 -27.53
N LEU A 48 -11.67 -11.19 -28.18
CA LEU A 48 -10.39 -11.86 -27.91
C LEU A 48 -9.23 -11.19 -28.66
N GLY A 49 -8.85 -9.99 -28.22
CA GLY A 49 -7.70 -9.27 -28.76
C GLY A 49 -7.47 -7.93 -28.08
N ILE A 50 -6.23 -7.45 -28.08
CA ILE A 50 -5.82 -6.25 -27.32
C ILE A 50 -6.67 -5.02 -27.68
N SER A 51 -6.75 -4.67 -28.97
CA SER A 51 -7.56 -3.55 -29.44
C SER A 51 -9.06 -3.76 -29.21
N GLY A 52 -9.53 -5.01 -29.27
CA GLY A 52 -10.90 -5.37 -28.98
C GLY A 52 -11.27 -5.17 -27.50
N THR A 53 -10.37 -5.49 -26.58
CA THR A 53 -10.54 -5.19 -25.15
C THR A 53 -10.67 -3.69 -24.92
N PHE A 54 -9.84 -2.85 -25.56
CA PHE A 54 -9.98 -1.40 -25.45
C PHE A 54 -11.32 -0.89 -26.00
N ASN A 55 -11.76 -1.41 -27.15
CA ASN A 55 -13.07 -1.08 -27.70
C ASN A 55 -14.20 -1.41 -26.73
N PHE A 56 -14.18 -2.61 -26.14
CA PHE A 56 -15.15 -3.02 -25.12
C PHE A 56 -15.16 -2.05 -23.94
N MET A 57 -14.00 -1.69 -23.39
CA MET A 57 -13.92 -0.77 -22.24
C MET A 57 -14.49 0.62 -22.54
N ILE A 58 -14.23 1.17 -23.73
CA ILE A 58 -14.72 2.49 -24.14
C ILE A 58 -16.24 2.49 -24.30
N VAL A 59 -16.79 1.48 -24.97
CA VAL A 59 -18.25 1.33 -25.12
C VAL A 59 -18.91 1.09 -23.77
N PHE A 60 -18.34 0.23 -22.92
CA PHE A 60 -18.86 -0.03 -21.59
C PHE A 60 -18.86 1.23 -20.71
N GLN A 61 -17.84 2.08 -20.81
CA GLN A 61 -17.84 3.40 -20.15
C GLN A 61 -18.94 4.31 -20.71
N ALA A 62 -19.11 4.37 -22.04
CA ALA A 62 -20.11 5.22 -22.66
C ALA A 62 -21.54 4.84 -22.27
N GLU A 63 -21.83 3.55 -22.16
CA GLU A 63 -23.18 3.05 -21.85
C GLU A 63 -23.47 2.96 -20.35
N HIS A 64 -22.48 2.65 -19.52
CA HIS A 64 -22.69 2.31 -18.10
C HIS A 64 -21.99 3.24 -17.11
N ASN A 65 -21.20 4.21 -17.59
CA ASN A 65 -20.41 5.13 -16.77
C ASN A 65 -19.62 4.42 -15.65
N ILE A 66 -18.94 3.32 -16.00
CA ILE A 66 -18.30 2.39 -15.07
C ILE A 66 -17.31 3.06 -14.12
N LEU A 67 -16.62 4.13 -14.55
CA LEU A 67 -15.69 4.86 -13.70
C LEU A 67 -16.34 5.45 -12.45
N MET A 68 -17.64 5.74 -12.50
CA MET A 68 -18.41 6.25 -11.36
C MET A 68 -19.07 5.15 -10.51
N HIS A 69 -18.89 3.88 -10.88
CA HIS A 69 -19.49 2.76 -10.16
C HIS A 69 -18.62 2.32 -8.96
N PRO A 70 -19.16 2.20 -7.73
CA PRO A 70 -18.38 1.91 -6.54
C PRO A 70 -17.68 0.54 -6.58
N PHE A 71 -18.29 -0.49 -7.17
CA PHE A 71 -17.62 -1.79 -7.34
C PHE A 71 -16.40 -1.72 -8.27
N HIS A 72 -16.41 -0.85 -9.29
CA HIS A 72 -15.23 -0.65 -10.12
C HIS A 72 -14.13 0.06 -9.31
N MET A 73 -14.47 1.09 -8.53
CA MET A 73 -13.51 1.76 -7.64
C MET A 73 -12.89 0.80 -6.62
N LEU A 74 -13.68 -0.10 -6.03
CA LEU A 74 -13.17 -1.16 -5.14
C LEU A 74 -12.23 -2.13 -5.87
N GLY A 75 -12.55 -2.50 -7.11
CA GLY A 75 -11.67 -3.30 -7.96
C GLY A 75 -10.33 -2.61 -8.23
N VAL A 76 -10.37 -1.31 -8.56
CA VAL A 76 -9.17 -0.47 -8.75
C VAL A 76 -8.33 -0.41 -7.47
N ALA A 77 -8.96 -0.17 -6.32
CA ALA A 77 -8.27 -0.19 -5.02
C ALA A 77 -7.63 -1.56 -4.74
N GLY A 78 -8.31 -2.66 -5.10
CA GLY A 78 -7.78 -4.02 -4.97
C GLY A 78 -6.51 -4.27 -5.81
N VAL A 79 -6.49 -3.87 -7.08
CA VAL A 79 -5.31 -4.09 -7.96
C VAL A 79 -4.14 -3.17 -7.63
N PHE A 80 -4.41 -1.91 -7.28
CA PHE A 80 -3.38 -0.97 -6.83
C PHE A 80 -2.82 -1.37 -5.46
N GLY A 81 -3.69 -1.71 -4.50
CA GLY A 81 -3.28 -2.22 -3.20
C GLY A 81 -2.48 -3.53 -3.33
N GLY A 82 -2.93 -4.47 -4.17
CA GLY A 82 -2.21 -5.71 -4.44
C GLY A 82 -0.82 -5.48 -5.01
N SER A 83 -0.68 -4.55 -5.97
CA SER A 83 0.61 -4.18 -6.55
C SER A 83 1.54 -3.53 -5.53
N LEU A 84 1.01 -2.58 -4.74
CA LEU A 84 1.74 -1.92 -3.66
C LEU A 84 2.25 -2.92 -2.62
N PHE A 85 1.37 -3.79 -2.12
CA PHE A 85 1.73 -4.78 -1.11
C PHE A 85 2.66 -5.88 -1.66
N SER A 86 2.55 -6.24 -2.94
CA SER A 86 3.51 -7.14 -3.58
C SER A 86 4.92 -6.54 -3.59
N ALA A 87 5.06 -5.28 -3.99
CA ALA A 87 6.33 -4.58 -4.00
C ALA A 87 6.88 -4.39 -2.57
N MET A 88 6.00 -4.00 -1.64
CA MET A 88 6.32 -3.83 -0.22
C MET A 88 6.79 -5.14 0.42
N HIS A 89 6.09 -6.25 0.21
CA HIS A 89 6.50 -7.54 0.76
C HIS A 89 7.88 -7.95 0.23
N GLY A 90 8.08 -7.87 -1.09
CA GLY A 90 9.36 -8.21 -1.70
C GLY A 90 10.53 -7.36 -1.18
N SER A 91 10.32 -6.05 -1.00
CA SER A 91 11.39 -5.16 -0.53
C SER A 91 11.82 -5.43 0.91
N LEU A 92 10.90 -5.78 1.80
CA LEU A 92 11.21 -6.05 3.21
C LEU A 92 11.91 -7.39 3.43
N VAL A 93 11.44 -8.41 2.73
CA VAL A 93 12.06 -9.73 2.80
C VAL A 93 13.49 -9.61 2.27
N THR A 94 13.67 -8.92 1.13
CA THR A 94 15.00 -8.69 0.54
C THR A 94 15.91 -7.85 1.45
N SER A 95 15.38 -6.82 2.12
CA SER A 95 16.19 -5.95 2.99
C SER A 95 16.61 -6.59 4.31
N SER A 96 16.04 -7.75 4.66
CA SER A 96 16.29 -8.43 5.93
C SER A 96 16.85 -9.85 5.77
N LEU A 97 17.34 -10.20 4.57
CA LEU A 97 18.05 -11.46 4.33
C LEU A 97 19.25 -11.60 5.27
N ILE A 98 19.42 -12.81 5.81
CA ILE A 98 20.60 -13.16 6.60
C ILE A 98 21.78 -13.33 5.64
N ARG A 99 22.95 -12.77 5.97
CA ARG A 99 24.12 -12.85 5.10
C ARG A 99 24.74 -14.25 5.17
N GLU A 100 24.47 -15.05 4.15
CA GLU A 100 25.03 -16.40 3.97
C GLU A 100 26.06 -16.49 2.83
N THR A 101 26.24 -15.40 2.08
CA THR A 101 27.13 -15.34 0.91
C THR A 101 28.17 -14.23 1.03
N THR A 102 29.20 -14.33 0.20
CA THR A 102 30.21 -13.32 -0.08
C THR A 102 29.69 -12.29 -1.09
N GLU A 103 30.46 -11.21 -1.29
CA GLU A 103 30.10 -10.13 -2.23
C GLU A 103 30.29 -10.50 -3.70
N ASN A 104 30.96 -11.62 -3.98
CA ASN A 104 31.30 -12.04 -5.35
C ASN A 104 30.32 -13.08 -5.92
N GLU A 105 29.28 -13.44 -5.18
CA GLU A 105 28.26 -14.41 -5.57
C GLU A 105 26.85 -13.84 -5.33
N SER A 106 25.84 -14.46 -5.91
CA SER A 106 24.45 -14.00 -5.73
C SER A 106 23.97 -14.33 -4.32
N ALA A 107 23.32 -13.37 -3.66
CA ALA A 107 22.66 -13.61 -2.37
C ALA A 107 21.59 -14.73 -2.42
N ASN A 108 21.06 -15.04 -3.61
CA ASN A 108 20.12 -16.15 -3.79
C ASN A 108 20.74 -17.52 -3.48
N GLU A 109 22.05 -17.68 -3.69
CA GLU A 109 22.77 -18.94 -3.39
C GLU A 109 22.86 -19.22 -1.89
N GLY A 110 22.58 -18.21 -1.05
CA GLY A 110 22.45 -18.35 0.40
C GLY A 110 21.23 -19.18 0.82
N TYR A 111 20.18 -19.24 0.01
CA TYR A 111 19.00 -20.06 0.29
C TYR A 111 19.13 -21.47 -0.31
N ARG A 112 18.83 -22.50 0.48
CA ARG A 112 18.79 -23.90 0.04
C ARG A 112 17.35 -24.40 -0.01
N PHE A 113 16.98 -24.99 -1.13
CA PHE A 113 15.64 -25.56 -1.31
C PHE A 113 15.34 -26.64 -0.26
N GLY A 114 14.30 -26.41 0.54
CA GLY A 114 13.88 -27.32 1.61
C GLY A 114 14.60 -27.15 2.94
N GLN A 115 15.36 -26.06 3.15
CA GLN A 115 15.91 -25.75 4.47
C GLN A 115 14.80 -25.48 5.51
N GLU A 116 15.09 -25.78 6.77
CA GLU A 116 14.13 -25.63 7.88
C GLU A 116 14.12 -24.21 8.48
N GLU A 117 15.26 -23.51 8.42
CA GLU A 117 15.41 -22.17 8.99
C GLU A 117 14.94 -21.08 8.02
N GLU A 118 14.29 -20.06 8.57
CA GLU A 118 13.86 -18.88 7.80
C GLU A 118 15.07 -18.10 7.26
N THR A 119 14.99 -17.68 6.00
CA THR A 119 16.12 -17.03 5.29
C THR A 119 16.29 -15.53 5.60
N TYR A 120 15.38 -14.95 6.37
CA TYR A 120 15.33 -13.52 6.66
C TYR A 120 14.94 -13.25 8.10
N ASN A 121 15.33 -12.09 8.62
CA ASN A 121 14.98 -11.66 9.96
C ASN A 121 13.68 -10.86 9.96
N ILE A 122 12.59 -11.54 10.30
CA ILE A 122 11.26 -10.91 10.39
C ILE A 122 11.20 -9.76 11.42
N VAL A 123 11.95 -9.82 12.52
CA VAL A 123 11.97 -8.77 13.55
C VAL A 123 12.60 -7.49 12.99
N ALA A 124 13.67 -7.63 12.21
CA ALA A 124 14.30 -6.50 11.51
C ALA A 124 13.34 -5.87 10.49
N ALA A 125 12.65 -6.70 9.69
CA ALA A 125 11.65 -6.23 8.73
C ALA A 125 10.50 -5.46 9.41
N HIS A 126 10.01 -5.93 10.56
CA HIS A 126 8.98 -5.23 11.33
C HIS A 126 9.47 -3.88 11.87
N GLY A 127 10.71 -3.79 12.35
CA GLY A 127 11.31 -2.53 12.79
C GLY A 127 11.32 -1.48 11.68
N ILE A 128 11.76 -1.86 10.47
CA ILE A 128 11.75 -0.99 9.28
C ILE A 128 10.31 -0.53 8.95
N TRP A 129 9.31 -1.41 9.13
CA TRP A 129 7.90 -1.06 8.94
C TRP A 129 7.40 0.04 9.86
N PHE A 130 7.66 -0.08 11.16
CA PHE A 130 7.25 0.96 12.09
C PHE A 130 7.95 2.29 11.80
N THR A 131 9.21 2.26 11.39
CA THR A 131 9.93 3.48 10.97
C THR A 131 9.32 4.07 9.69
N ALA A 132 9.05 3.25 8.67
CA ALA A 132 8.44 3.72 7.42
C ALA A 132 7.02 4.25 7.62
N LEU A 133 6.20 3.59 8.44
CA LEU A 133 4.88 4.08 8.85
C LEU A 133 5.00 5.40 9.61
N GLY A 134 5.95 5.51 10.53
CA GLY A 134 6.20 6.75 11.27
C GLY A 134 6.55 7.93 10.35
N ILE A 135 7.47 7.73 9.40
CA ILE A 135 7.80 8.75 8.39
C ILE A 135 6.57 9.08 7.54
N SER A 136 5.82 8.07 7.10
CA SER A 136 4.64 8.25 6.25
C SER A 136 3.52 9.00 6.97
N THR A 137 3.32 8.79 8.28
CA THR A 137 2.34 9.55 9.07
C THR A 137 2.80 10.98 9.33
N MET A 138 4.09 11.19 9.62
CA MET A 138 4.64 12.55 9.81
C MET A 138 4.54 13.39 8.52
N ALA A 139 4.60 12.77 7.34
CA ALA A 139 4.38 13.45 6.06
C ALA A 139 2.97 14.05 5.87
N PHE A 140 1.98 13.60 6.65
CA PHE A 140 0.63 14.18 6.69
C PHE A 140 0.40 15.03 7.96
N ASN A 141 1.46 15.57 8.56
CA ASN A 141 1.43 16.32 9.81
C ASN A 141 0.85 15.52 11.01
N LEU A 142 0.78 14.18 10.92
CA LEU A 142 0.48 13.31 12.05
C LEU A 142 1.79 13.04 12.82
N ASN A 143 2.17 14.05 13.60
CA ASN A 143 3.41 14.06 14.37
C ASN A 143 3.34 13.15 15.60
N GLY A 144 4.50 12.91 16.22
CA GLY A 144 4.57 12.23 17.50
C GLY A 144 3.80 12.96 18.61
N PHE A 145 3.57 12.29 19.74
CA PHE A 145 2.89 12.89 20.88
C PHE A 145 3.58 14.20 21.34
N ASN A 146 2.77 15.23 21.56
CA ASN A 146 3.22 16.50 22.09
C ASN A 146 2.84 16.59 23.58
N PHE A 147 3.85 16.50 24.45
CA PHE A 147 3.67 16.64 25.90
C PHE A 147 4.24 17.95 26.45
N ASN A 148 4.31 18.99 25.62
CA ASN A 148 4.75 20.32 26.05
C ASN A 148 3.84 20.82 27.16
N GLN A 149 4.44 21.24 28.28
CA GLN A 149 3.76 21.79 29.44
C GLN A 149 2.69 20.85 30.04
N SER A 150 2.84 19.53 29.86
CA SER A 150 1.81 18.56 30.24
C SER A 150 1.65 18.34 31.75
N VAL A 151 2.60 18.82 32.56
CA VAL A 151 2.51 18.77 34.03
C VAL A 151 2.41 20.19 34.57
N VAL A 152 1.35 20.46 35.32
CA VAL A 152 1.06 21.77 35.90
C VAL A 152 0.83 21.61 37.40
N ASP A 153 1.38 22.52 38.19
CA ASP A 153 1.15 22.55 39.64
C ASP A 153 -0.26 23.08 39.99
N SER A 154 -0.62 23.04 41.26
CA SER A 154 -1.92 23.55 41.74
C SER A 154 -2.12 25.06 41.57
N GLN A 155 -1.07 25.81 41.23
CA GLN A 155 -1.09 27.25 41.00
C GLN A 155 -1.11 27.61 39.50
N GLY A 156 -1.20 26.61 38.61
CA GLY A 156 -1.20 26.83 37.17
C GLY A 156 0.20 27.03 36.58
N ARG A 157 1.28 26.73 37.31
CA ARG A 157 2.65 26.85 36.82
C ARG A 157 3.10 25.53 36.19
N VAL A 158 3.75 25.64 35.04
CA VAL A 158 4.28 24.50 34.31
C VAL A 158 5.48 23.91 35.04
N ILE A 159 5.48 22.59 35.22
CA ILE A 159 6.63 21.82 35.68
C ILE A 159 7.24 21.13 34.46
N ASN A 160 8.44 21.57 34.06
CA ASN A 160 9.13 21.02 32.90
C ASN A 160 9.43 19.52 33.10
N THR A 161 9.24 18.77 32.03
CA THR A 161 9.58 17.36 31.89
C THR A 161 10.68 17.18 30.85
N TRP A 162 11.12 15.94 30.63
CA TRP A 162 12.04 15.63 29.53
C TRP A 162 11.44 15.96 28.14
N ALA A 163 10.11 15.95 27.98
CA ALA A 163 9.47 16.37 26.74
C ALA A 163 9.68 17.87 26.46
N ASP A 164 9.64 18.71 27.49
CA ASP A 164 9.88 20.16 27.35
C ASP A 164 11.32 20.47 26.95
N ILE A 165 12.29 19.66 27.42
CA ILE A 165 13.69 19.77 27.00
C ILE A 165 13.86 19.39 25.53
N ILE A 166 13.21 18.32 25.09
CA ILE A 166 13.20 17.92 23.67
C ILE A 166 12.56 19.02 22.81
N ASN A 167 11.47 19.63 23.28
CA ASN A 167 10.83 20.74 22.57
C ASN A 167 11.75 21.96 22.41
N ARG A 168 12.58 22.29 23.42
CA ARG A 168 13.58 23.36 23.29
C ARG A 168 14.64 23.07 22.22
N ALA A 169 15.05 21.81 22.08
CA ALA A 169 15.95 21.39 21.01
C ALA A 169 15.28 21.50 19.63
N ASN A 170 14.01 21.07 19.53
CA ASN A 170 13.23 21.17 18.29
C ASN A 170 13.07 22.62 17.82
N LEU A 171 12.73 23.55 18.73
CA LEU A 171 12.63 24.98 18.42
C LEU A 171 13.96 25.55 17.89
N GLY A 172 15.09 25.10 18.42
CA GLY A 172 16.41 25.52 17.96
C GLY A 172 16.72 25.07 16.53
N MET A 173 16.23 23.89 16.14
CA MET A 173 16.34 23.40 14.76
C MET A 173 15.38 24.15 13.83
N GLU A 174 14.13 24.31 14.26
CA GLU A 174 13.06 24.98 13.50
C GLU A 174 13.47 26.41 13.09
N VAL A 175 13.98 27.23 14.01
CA VAL A 175 14.36 28.62 13.70
C VAL A 175 15.64 28.76 12.87
N MET A 176 16.44 27.70 12.76
CA MET A 176 17.72 27.71 12.04
C MET A 176 17.67 27.00 10.70
N HIS A 177 16.72 26.08 10.49
CA HIS A 177 16.59 25.34 9.25
C HIS A 177 16.11 26.27 8.13
N GLU A 178 16.63 26.05 6.91
CA GLU A 178 16.27 26.81 5.72
C GLU A 178 16.20 28.34 5.93
N ARG A 179 17.23 28.89 6.59
CA ARG A 179 17.37 30.29 7.04
C ARG A 179 17.03 31.41 6.03
N ASN A 180 16.92 31.09 4.74
CA ASN A 180 16.62 32.01 3.65
C ASN A 180 15.38 31.61 2.82
N ALA A 181 14.63 30.57 3.20
CA ALA A 181 13.49 30.06 2.43
C ALA A 181 12.13 30.59 2.91
N HIS A 182 12.03 30.95 4.20
CA HIS A 182 10.78 31.35 4.84
C HIS A 182 10.61 32.87 4.89
N ASN A 183 9.53 33.38 4.28
CA ASN A 183 9.15 34.80 4.33
C ASN A 183 7.94 35.07 5.25
N PHE A 184 7.34 34.01 5.80
CA PHE A 184 6.15 34.06 6.66
C PHE A 184 6.43 33.33 7.98
N PRO A 185 5.75 33.71 9.08
CA PRO A 185 6.06 33.24 10.43
C PRO A 185 5.60 31.80 10.71
N LEU A 186 4.89 31.15 9.79
CA LEU A 186 4.42 29.77 9.91
C LEU A 186 4.88 28.98 8.70
N ASP A 187 5.57 27.87 8.93
CA ASP A 187 5.93 26.91 7.90
C ASP A 187 4.78 25.91 7.71
N LEU A 188 3.97 26.14 6.67
CA LEU A 188 2.82 25.31 6.31
C LEU A 188 2.99 24.80 4.88
N ALA A 189 3.18 23.50 4.71
CA ALA A 189 3.22 22.84 3.41
C ALA A 189 1.83 22.30 3.02
N ALA A 190 0.91 23.18 2.65
CA ALA A 190 -0.38 22.80 2.05
C ALA A 190 -0.60 23.57 0.75
N ALA A 191 -0.91 22.86 -0.33
CA ALA A 191 -1.31 23.46 -1.59
C ALA A 191 -2.60 24.27 -1.41
N GLU A 192 -2.58 25.55 -1.78
CA GLU A 192 -3.81 26.31 -2.01
C GLU A 192 -4.56 25.65 -3.19
N VAL A 193 -5.77 25.16 -2.91
CA VAL A 193 -6.74 24.80 -3.95
C VAL A 193 -7.19 26.11 -4.60
N PRO A 194 -7.04 26.31 -5.93
CA PRO A 194 -7.55 27.52 -6.55
C PRO A 194 -9.07 27.50 -6.47
N SER A 195 -9.66 28.45 -5.75
CA SER A 195 -11.08 28.78 -5.92
C SER A 195 -11.24 29.39 -7.31
N ILE A 196 -11.74 28.59 -8.25
CA ILE A 196 -12.35 29.10 -9.47
C ILE A 196 -13.70 29.67 -9.06
N GLU A 197 -13.91 30.96 -9.31
CA GLU A 197 -15.15 31.67 -9.72
C GLU A 197 -14.95 33.15 -9.37
N GLY A 198 -15.19 34.11 -10.26
CA GLY A 198 -16.30 34.17 -11.20
C GLY A 198 -17.31 35.17 -10.65
#